data_AF-A0AAN8Z582-F1
#
_entry.id   AF-A0AAN8Z582-F1
#
_cell.length_a   1.000
_cell.length_b   1.000
_cell.length_c   1.000
_cell.angle_alpha   90.00
_cell.angle_beta   90.00
_cell.angle_gamma   90.00
#
_symmetry.space_group_name_H-M   'P 1'
#
loop_
_entity.id
_entity.type
_entity.pdbx_description
1 polymer ?
#
loop_
_entity_poly.entity_id
_entity_poly.type
_entity_poly.pdbx_seq_one_letter_code
_entity_poly.pdbx_strand_id
1 'polypeptide(L)'
;NAPTNDQNLVEILLRGNSQEFKHIRHTYYTLYHQDLLEVVSTTQKCKLLLRAICLRMREPQERDAEILRNSIYGGSINFNILIEIVCTRPSSELHCIKLAYGNRYHSDIEQDVALKTTGGFKEVFMHGIHNSMPIWLS
;
A
#
# COMPACT_ATOMS: atom_id res chain seq x y z
N ASN A 1 -8.42 -33.88 11.96
CA ASN A 1 -7.69 -32.60 11.80
C ASN A 1 -8.68 -31.50 11.44
N ALA A 2 -9.21 -30.79 12.45
CA ALA A 2 -10.08 -29.66 12.21
C ALA A 2 -9.27 -28.52 11.54
N PRO A 3 -9.83 -27.81 10.54
CA PRO A 3 -9.17 -26.63 10.01
C PRO A 3 -8.93 -25.66 11.16
N THR A 4 -7.66 -25.26 11.32
CA THR A 4 -7.26 -24.29 12.34
C THR A 4 -8.02 -22.99 12.09
N ASN A 5 -8.37 -22.23 13.14
CA ASN A 5 -9.18 -21.00 13.05
C ASN A 5 -8.67 -20.03 11.95
N ASP A 6 -7.35 -20.04 11.71
CA ASP A 6 -6.65 -19.30 10.66
C ASP A 6 -7.10 -19.65 9.23
N GLN A 7 -7.39 -20.91 8.93
CA GLN A 7 -7.85 -21.35 7.59
C GLN A 7 -9.28 -20.88 7.31
N ASN A 8 -10.14 -20.91 8.34
CA ASN A 8 -11.50 -20.40 8.23
C ASN A 8 -11.51 -18.88 8.07
N LEU A 9 -10.65 -18.17 8.82
CA LEU A 9 -10.42 -16.74 8.63
C LEU A 9 -10.00 -16.46 7.19
N VAL A 10 -8.96 -17.13 6.69
CA VAL A 10 -8.49 -16.95 5.31
C VAL A 10 -9.60 -17.21 4.28
N GLU A 11 -10.41 -18.26 4.42
CA GLU A 11 -11.50 -18.54 3.48
C GLU A 11 -12.59 -17.47 3.49
N ILE A 12 -13.04 -17.04 4.67
CA ILE A 12 -14.01 -15.95 4.83
C ILE A 12 -13.44 -14.69 4.17
N LEU A 13 -12.15 -14.43 4.41
CA LEU A 13 -11.46 -13.28 3.88
C LEU A 13 -11.15 -13.39 2.37
N LEU A 14 -11.15 -14.57 1.76
CA LEU A 14 -10.98 -14.69 0.31
C LEU A 14 -12.30 -14.53 -0.44
N ARG A 15 -13.42 -14.92 0.18
CA ARG A 15 -14.75 -14.89 -0.44
C ARG A 15 -15.45 -13.53 -0.38
N GLY A 16 -15.15 -12.71 0.65
CA GLY A 16 -15.83 -11.42 0.86
C GLY A 16 -15.49 -10.33 -0.17
N ASN A 17 -16.47 -9.49 -0.49
CA ASN A 17 -16.30 -8.32 -1.36
C ASN A 17 -15.70 -7.11 -0.61
N SER A 18 -15.20 -6.10 -1.33
CA SER A 18 -14.50 -4.95 -0.70
C SER A 18 -15.35 -4.17 0.31
N GLN A 19 -16.67 -4.15 0.19
CA GLN A 19 -17.57 -3.40 1.08
C GLN A 19 -17.88 -4.19 2.36
N GLU A 20 -18.19 -5.48 2.23
CA GLU A 20 -18.33 -6.41 3.37
C GLU A 20 -17.07 -6.39 4.22
N PHE A 21 -15.92 -6.32 3.57
CA PHE A 21 -14.64 -6.22 4.24
C PHE A 21 -14.42 -4.94 5.03
N LYS A 22 -14.79 -3.78 4.46
CA LYS A 22 -14.77 -2.51 5.18
C LYS A 22 -15.66 -2.59 6.41
N HIS A 23 -16.84 -3.20 6.28
CA HIS A 23 -17.75 -3.41 7.39
C HIS A 23 -17.13 -4.30 8.47
N ILE A 24 -16.57 -5.46 8.10
CA ILE A 24 -15.91 -6.38 9.04
C ILE A 24 -14.74 -5.70 9.76
N ARG A 25 -13.89 -4.98 9.04
CA ARG A 25 -12.76 -4.23 9.64
C ARG A 25 -13.26 -3.17 10.62
N HIS A 26 -14.29 -2.42 10.23
CA HIS A 26 -14.87 -1.39 11.09
C HIS A 26 -15.46 -2.00 12.36
N THR A 27 -16.29 -3.05 12.24
CA THR A 27 -16.87 -3.77 13.37
C THR A 27 -15.79 -4.34 14.28
N TYR A 28 -14.71 -4.92 13.72
CA TYR A 28 -13.60 -5.44 14.51
C TYR A 28 -12.89 -4.33 15.29
N TYR A 29 -12.63 -3.18 14.65
CA TYR A 29 -12.04 -2.02 15.31
C TYR A 29 -12.94 -1.47 16.43
N THR A 30 -14.26 -1.44 16.23
CA THR A 30 -15.21 -1.01 17.26
C THR A 30 -15.24 -1.96 18.47
N LEU A 31 -15.13 -3.27 18.23
CA LEU A 31 -15.22 -4.27 19.29
C LEU A 31 -13.91 -4.44 20.09
N TYR A 32 -12.77 -4.37 19.41
CA TYR A 32 -11.47 -4.73 19.98
C TYR A 32 -10.47 -3.57 20.04
N HIS A 33 -10.80 -2.41 19.46
CA HIS A 33 -9.92 -1.23 19.36
C HIS A 33 -8.55 -1.54 18.72
N GLN A 34 -8.51 -2.53 17.84
CA GLN A 34 -7.31 -2.96 17.13
C GLN A 34 -7.58 -3.00 15.63
N ASP A 35 -6.57 -2.66 14.82
CA ASP A 35 -6.70 -2.74 13.38
C ASP A 35 -6.58 -4.19 12.90
N LEU A 36 -7.65 -4.69 12.28
CA LEU A 36 -7.71 -6.07 11.77
C LEU A 36 -6.55 -6.39 10.81
N LEU A 37 -6.08 -5.42 10.00
CA LEU A 37 -4.95 -5.68 9.08
C LEU A 37 -3.64 -5.81 9.81
N GLU A 38 -3.42 -5.06 10.89
CA GLU A 38 -2.21 -5.20 11.70
C GLU A 38 -2.15 -6.57 12.35
N VAL A 39 -3.24 -7.00 13.00
CA VAL A 39 -3.34 -8.32 13.62
C VAL A 39 -3.10 -9.43 12.59
N VAL A 40 -3.77 -9.37 11.44
CA VAL A 40 -3.60 -10.35 10.37
C VAL A 40 -2.17 -10.33 9.81
N SER A 41 -1.53 -9.17 9.68
CA SER A 41 -0.16 -9.06 9.15
C SER A 41 0.91 -9.73 10.02
N THR A 42 0.63 -9.89 11.33
CA THR A 42 1.54 -10.55 12.29
C THR A 42 1.36 -12.07 12.33
N THR A 43 0.34 -12.62 11.69
CA THR A 43 0.04 -14.06 11.73
C THR A 43 1.04 -14.86 10.89
N GLN A 44 1.61 -15.92 11.48
CA GLN A 44 2.79 -16.61 10.97
C GLN A 44 2.52 -17.60 9.82
N LYS A 45 1.27 -18.03 9.62
CA LYS A 45 0.90 -18.97 8.55
C LYS A 45 0.33 -18.19 7.35
N CYS A 46 1.02 -18.31 6.21
CA CYS A 46 0.66 -17.73 4.91
C CYS A 46 0.91 -16.21 4.73
N LYS A 47 2.11 -15.72 5.06
CA LYS A 47 2.55 -14.32 4.82
C LYS A 47 2.17 -13.76 3.44
N LEU A 48 2.34 -14.53 2.36
CA LEU A 48 2.03 -14.06 1.00
C LEU A 48 0.53 -13.89 0.76
N LEU A 49 -0.27 -14.85 1.21
CA LEU A 49 -1.72 -14.85 1.00
C LEU A 49 -2.40 -13.82 1.91
N LEU A 50 -1.97 -13.73 3.17
CA LEU A 50 -2.41 -12.68 4.09
C LEU A 50 -2.00 -11.29 3.59
N ARG A 51 -0.79 -11.12 3.05
CA ARG A 51 -0.36 -9.87 2.41
C ARG A 51 -1.24 -9.53 1.21
N ALA A 52 -1.57 -10.49 0.35
CA ALA A 52 -2.46 -10.26 -0.79
C ALA A 52 -3.85 -9.81 -0.35
N ILE A 53 -4.42 -10.44 0.69
CA ILE A 53 -5.72 -10.07 1.25
C ILE A 53 -5.64 -8.69 1.94
N CYS A 54 -4.61 -8.40 2.73
CA CYS A 54 -4.42 -7.08 3.34
C CYS A 54 -4.29 -5.97 2.28
N LEU A 55 -3.54 -6.21 1.21
CA LEU A 55 -3.43 -5.27 0.09
C LEU A 55 -4.78 -5.09 -0.61
N ARG A 56 -5.61 -6.14 -0.73
CA ARG A 56 -6.97 -6.08 -1.28
C ARG A 56 -7.94 -5.31 -0.39
N MET A 57 -7.73 -5.33 0.93
CA MET A 57 -8.55 -4.66 1.93
C MET A 57 -8.20 -3.19 2.16
N ARG A 58 -7.01 -2.76 1.71
CA ARG A 58 -6.59 -1.36 1.83
C ARG A 58 -7.24 -0.50 0.75
N GLU A 59 -7.48 0.75 1.08
CA GLU A 59 -7.75 1.75 0.04
C GLU A 59 -6.60 1.74 -0.97
N PRO A 60 -6.87 1.94 -2.28
CA PRO A 60 -5.85 1.88 -3.32
C PRO A 60 -4.60 2.70 -2.98
N GLN A 61 -4.78 3.83 -2.32
CA GLN A 61 -3.70 4.77 -2.01
C GLN A 61 -2.86 4.32 -0.82
N GLU A 62 -3.46 3.69 0.20
CA GLU A 62 -2.72 3.06 1.29
C GLU A 62 -1.92 1.85 0.81
N ARG A 63 -2.52 1.09 -0.12
CA ARG A 63 -1.88 -0.07 -0.73
C ARG A 63 -0.63 0.34 -1.49
N ASP A 64 -0.77 1.33 -2.36
CA ASP A 64 0.34 1.81 -3.18
C ASP A 64 1.40 2.51 -2.31
N ALA A 65 1.02 3.24 -1.25
CA ALA A 65 1.96 3.77 -0.26
C ALA A 65 2.79 2.67 0.42
N GLU A 66 2.17 1.54 0.79
CA GLU A 66 2.88 0.40 1.38
C GLU A 66 3.81 -0.30 0.37
N ILE A 67 3.38 -0.42 -0.88
CA ILE A 67 4.21 -0.97 -1.97
C ILE A 67 5.44 -0.07 -2.19
N LEU A 68 5.25 1.25 -2.25
CA LEU A 68 6.32 2.24 -2.39
C LEU A 68 7.30 2.14 -1.21
N ARG A 69 6.81 2.11 0.04
CA ARG A 69 7.67 1.99 1.23
C ARG A 69 8.54 0.73 1.16
N ASN A 70 7.93 -0.40 0.83
CA ASN A 70 8.64 -1.67 0.69
C ASN A 70 9.63 -1.66 -0.48
N SER A 71 9.34 -0.94 -1.56
CA SER A 71 10.23 -0.81 -2.70
C SER A 71 11.46 0.06 -2.40
N ILE A 72 11.37 0.99 -1.45
CA ILE A 72 12.48 1.87 -1.03
C ILE A 72 13.31 1.23 0.09
N TYR A 73 12.65 0.62 1.07
CA TYR A 73 13.29 0.10 2.30
C TYR A 73 13.39 -1.42 2.36
N GLY A 74 13.10 -2.13 1.25
CA GLY A 74 13.33 -3.56 1.12
C GLY A 74 14.82 -3.93 1.13
N GLY A 75 15.13 -5.22 0.98
CA GLY A 75 16.51 -5.73 0.93
C GLY A 75 17.35 -5.15 -0.23
N SER A 76 16.67 -4.65 -1.28
CA SER A 76 17.24 -3.81 -2.33
C SER A 76 16.13 -2.90 -2.87
N ILE A 77 16.52 -1.75 -3.44
CA ILE A 77 15.56 -0.80 -4.02
C ILE A 77 14.96 -1.39 -5.29
N ASN A 78 13.63 -1.44 -5.37
CA ASN A 78 12.93 -1.91 -6.57
C ASN A 78 12.48 -0.74 -7.45
N PHE A 79 13.38 -0.33 -8.33
CA PHE A 79 13.18 0.78 -9.27
C PHE A 79 11.99 0.56 -10.22
N ASN A 80 11.71 -0.68 -10.62
CA ASN A 80 10.61 -0.99 -11.55
C ASN A 80 9.26 -0.67 -10.93
N ILE A 81 9.06 -1.03 -9.65
CA ILE A 81 7.82 -0.75 -8.93
C ILE A 81 7.61 0.76 -8.72
N LEU A 82 8.69 1.48 -8.37
CA LEU A 82 8.64 2.93 -8.20
C LEU A 82 8.19 3.63 -9.49
N ILE A 83 8.74 3.23 -10.64
CA ILE A 83 8.38 3.78 -11.95
C ILE A 83 6.98 3.35 -12.36
N GLU A 84 6.62 2.08 -12.18
CA GLU A 84 5.29 1.57 -12.52
C GLU A 84 4.19 2.38 -11.83
N ILE A 85 4.31 2.60 -10.51
CA ILE A 85 3.29 3.35 -9.76
C ILE A 85 3.24 4.80 -10.24
N VAL A 86 4.38 5.45 -10.42
CA VAL A 86 4.42 6.86 -10.83
C VAL A 86 3.93 7.07 -12.27
N CYS A 87 4.19 6.13 -13.19
CA CYS A 87 3.80 6.26 -14.59
C CYS A 87 2.38 5.76 -14.89
N THR A 88 1.79 4.91 -14.03
CA THR A 88 0.46 4.32 -14.30
C THR A 88 -0.68 4.98 -13.51
N ARG A 89 -0.38 5.74 -12.45
CA ARG A 89 -1.39 6.37 -11.60
C ARG A 89 -1.71 7.78 -12.07
N PRO A 90 -3.00 8.19 -12.13
CA PRO A 90 -3.37 9.56 -12.40
C PRO A 90 -2.94 10.49 -11.26
N SER A 91 -2.79 11.77 -11.59
CA SER A 91 -2.41 12.85 -10.69
C SER A 91 -3.14 12.87 -9.34
N SER A 92 -4.46 12.67 -9.38
CA SER A 92 -5.31 12.67 -8.19
C SER A 92 -5.01 11.48 -7.26
N GLU A 93 -4.74 10.31 -7.84
CA GLU A 93 -4.34 9.12 -7.08
C GLU A 93 -2.94 9.29 -6.50
N LEU A 94 -1.98 9.83 -7.27
CA LEU A 94 -0.64 10.13 -6.77
C LEU A 94 -0.68 11.09 -5.57
N HIS A 95 -1.53 12.12 -5.61
CA HIS A 95 -1.72 13.02 -4.46
C HIS A 95 -2.22 12.28 -3.22
N CYS A 96 -3.26 11.47 -3.38
CA CYS A 96 -3.81 10.68 -2.28
C CYS A 96 -2.81 9.63 -1.75
N ILE A 97 -1.97 9.05 -2.62
CA ILE A 97 -0.87 8.15 -2.23
C ILE A 97 0.15 8.89 -1.37
N LYS A 98 0.54 10.11 -1.76
CA LYS A 98 1.46 10.94 -0.96
C LYS A 98 0.90 11.23 0.44
N LEU A 99 -0.38 11.59 0.53
CA LEU A 99 -1.04 11.80 1.82
C LEU A 99 -1.08 10.52 2.67
N ALA A 100 -1.46 9.39 2.07
CA ALA A 100 -1.49 8.10 2.77
C ALA A 100 -0.09 7.67 3.25
N TYR A 101 0.94 7.89 2.43
CA TYR A 101 2.33 7.60 2.77
C TYR A 101 2.82 8.47 3.95
N GLY A 102 2.58 9.78 3.88
CA GLY A 102 2.94 10.73 4.93
C GLY A 102 2.23 10.43 6.25
N ASN A 103 0.93 10.16 6.21
CA ASN A 103 0.16 9.82 7.40
C ASN A 103 0.63 8.53 8.07
N ARG A 104 1.04 7.54 7.27
CA ARG A 104 1.39 6.20 7.79
C ARG A 104 2.84 6.06 8.23
N TYR A 105 3.76 6.69 7.50
CA TYR A 105 5.20 6.53 7.74
C TYR A 105 5.86 7.77 8.33
N HIS A 106 5.10 8.85 8.52
CA HIS A 106 5.60 10.15 8.97
C HIS A 106 6.83 10.61 8.17
N SER A 107 6.86 10.26 6.87
CA SER A 107 7.93 10.58 5.94
C SER A 107 7.34 10.99 4.60
N ASP A 108 8.10 11.76 3.84
CA ASP A 108 7.75 12.14 2.49
C ASP A 108 8.39 11.18 1.47
N ILE A 109 7.62 10.74 0.49
CA ILE A 109 8.09 9.76 -0.49
C ILE A 109 9.17 10.35 -1.40
N GLU A 110 9.07 11.64 -1.73
CA GLU A 110 10.01 12.33 -2.61
C GLU A 110 11.36 12.45 -1.89
N GLN A 111 11.33 12.76 -0.59
CA GLN A 111 12.51 12.75 0.28
C GLN A 111 13.11 11.35 0.44
N ASP A 112 12.29 10.33 0.72
CA ASP A 112 12.76 8.96 0.90
C ASP A 112 13.47 8.44 -0.36
N VAL A 113 12.91 8.70 -1.55
CA VAL A 113 13.54 8.35 -2.83
C VAL A 113 14.80 9.20 -3.08
N ALA A 114 14.77 10.49 -2.78
CA ALA A 114 15.92 11.39 -2.96
C ALA A 114 17.12 11.01 -2.08
N LEU A 115 16.88 10.43 -0.90
CA LEU A 115 17.93 9.95 0.02
C LEU A 115 18.49 8.58 -0.38
N LYS A 116 17.68 7.75 -1.04
CA LYS A 116 18.01 6.35 -1.35
C LYS A 116 18.49 6.14 -2.78
N THR A 117 18.25 7.11 -3.68
CA THR A 117 18.57 7.00 -5.10
C THR A 117 19.38 8.20 -5.59
N THR A 118 20.19 8.01 -6.64
CA THR A 118 21.03 9.06 -7.24
C THR A 118 20.92 9.02 -8.77
N GLY A 119 21.36 10.11 -9.42
CA GLY A 119 21.43 10.21 -10.88
C GLY A 119 20.07 10.23 -11.58
N GLY A 120 20.03 9.80 -12.84
CA GLY A 120 18.87 9.95 -13.72
C GLY A 120 17.59 9.25 -13.24
N PHE A 121 17.69 8.21 -12.40
CA PHE A 121 16.50 7.59 -11.82
C PHE A 121 15.73 8.56 -10.94
N LYS A 122 16.45 9.30 -10.06
CA LYS A 122 15.84 10.28 -9.16
C LYS A 122 15.13 11.35 -9.98
N GLU A 123 15.74 11.85 -11.04
CA GLU A 123 15.13 12.87 -11.90
C GLU A 123 13.84 12.37 -12.54
N VAL A 124 13.84 11.16 -13.12
CA VAL A 124 12.65 10.56 -13.74
C VAL A 124 11.52 10.35 -12.73
N PHE A 125 11.84 9.84 -11.53
CA PHE A 125 10.84 9.63 -10.49
C PHE A 125 10.23 10.95 -10.00
N MET A 126 11.07 11.95 -9.72
CA MET A 126 10.62 13.27 -9.28
C MET A 126 9.79 13.95 -10.38
N HIS A 127 10.21 13.82 -11.63
CA HIS A 127 9.40 14.30 -12.76
C HIS A 127 8.07 13.60 -12.84
N GLY A 128 7.99 12.27 -12.73
CA GLY A 128 6.70 11.58 -12.82
C GLY A 128 5.77 11.87 -11.64
N ILE A 129 6.30 11.98 -10.42
CA ILE A 129 5.49 12.26 -9.23
C ILE A 129 5.03 13.73 -9.15
N HIS A 130 5.70 14.62 -9.89
CA HIS A 130 5.34 16.03 -10.07
C HIS A 130 4.54 16.30 -11.36
N ASN A 131 4.76 15.55 -12.46
CA ASN A 131 4.01 15.64 -13.74
C ASN A 131 2.66 14.95 -13.67
N SER A 132 1.92 15.29 -12.63
CA SER A 132 0.53 15.64 -12.79
C SER A 132 0.44 16.90 -13.67
N MET A 133 0.40 16.75 -14.99
CA MET A 133 0.43 17.88 -15.95
C MET A 133 -0.46 19.05 -15.50
N PRO A 134 0.07 20.30 -15.41
CA PRO A 134 -0.78 21.46 -15.26
C PRO A 134 -1.65 21.62 -16.51
N ILE A 135 -2.92 21.97 -16.29
CA ILE A 135 -4.01 22.18 -17.27
C ILE A 135 -3.73 23.25 -18.35
N TRP A 136 -2.51 23.76 -18.45
CA TRP A 136 -2.11 24.85 -19.34
C TRP A 136 -1.28 24.38 -20.56
N LEU A 137 -1.13 23.07 -20.77
CA LEU A 137 -0.65 22.50 -22.03
C LEU A 137 -1.79 21.73 -22.70
N SER A 138 -2.82 22.47 -23.13
CA SER A 138 -3.88 22.09 -24.06
C SER A 138 -4.29 23.32 -24.86
#